data_AF-A0A6M0JCP4-F1
#
_entry.id   AF-A0A6M0JCP4-F1
#
_cell.length_a   1.000
_cell.length_b   1.000
_cell.length_c   1.000
_cell.angle_alpha   90.00
_cell.angle_beta   90.00
_cell.angle_gamma   90.00
#
_symmetry.space_group_name_H-M   'P 1'
#
loop_
_entity.id
_entity.type
_entity.pdbx_description
1 polymer ?
#
loop_
_entity_poly.entity_id
_entity_poly.type
_entity_poly.pdbx_seq_one_letter_code
_entity_poly.pdbx_strand_id
1 'polypeptide(L)'
;VPIRPDEAVLGAQIQVPTPEGSVTLSVPKGVRSGQSLRLRGKGWTQPKGGRTDLIVKLQIVSPKELSEIEQDCYEKIQANSSFNPRTALEGLRL
;
A
#
# COMPACT_ATOMS: atom_id res chain seq x y z
N VAL A 1 6.45 3.21 0.45
CA VAL A 1 5.91 3.47 -0.90
C VAL A 1 4.46 3.86 -0.73
N PRO A 2 4.09 5.10 -1.11
CA PRO A 2 2.71 5.55 -1.09
C PRO A 2 1.90 4.82 -2.17
N ILE A 3 0.68 4.42 -1.83
CA ILE A 3 -0.30 3.85 -2.75
C ILE A 3 -1.67 4.48 -2.50
N ARG A 4 -2.51 4.53 -3.52
CA ARG A 4 -3.89 5.04 -3.38
C ARG A 4 -4.81 4.01 -2.70
N PRO A 5 -5.97 4.43 -2.17
CA PRO A 5 -6.94 3.51 -1.56
C PRO A 5 -7.47 2.46 -2.55
N ASP A 6 -7.72 2.81 -3.81
CA ASP A 6 -8.17 1.89 -4.86
C ASP A 6 -7.14 0.79 -5.12
N GLU A 7 -5.86 1.16 -5.23
CA GLU A 7 -4.75 0.23 -5.44
C GLU A 7 -4.61 -0.76 -4.26
N ALA A 8 -4.86 -0.28 -3.04
CA ALA A 8 -4.80 -1.11 -1.84
C ALA A 8 -5.94 -2.14 -1.81
N VAL A 9 -7.14 -1.75 -2.24
CA VAL A 9 -8.34 -2.59 -2.22
C VAL A 9 -8.36 -3.55 -3.41
N LEU A 10 -8.15 -3.04 -4.61
CA LEU A 10 -8.30 -3.78 -5.88
C LEU A 10 -7.02 -4.49 -6.32
N GLY A 11 -5.88 -4.17 -5.73
CA GLY A 11 -4.56 -4.57 -6.19
C GLY A 11 -4.08 -3.70 -7.35
N ALA A 12 -2.77 -3.68 -7.57
CA ALA A 12 -2.16 -2.83 -8.59
C ALA A 12 -0.79 -3.37 -9.03
N GLN A 13 -0.29 -2.86 -10.15
CA GLN A 13 1.12 -2.97 -10.52
C GLN A 13 1.74 -1.57 -10.44
N ILE A 14 2.72 -1.39 -9.58
CA ILE A 14 3.36 -0.09 -9.35
C ILE A 14 4.86 -0.16 -9.63
N GLN A 15 5.45 0.97 -10.05
CA GLN A 15 6.91 1.08 -10.20
C GLN A 15 7.54 1.45 -8.85
N VAL A 16 8.56 0.70 -8.45
CA VAL A 16 9.31 0.93 -7.21
C VAL A 16 10.78 1.13 -7.54
N PRO A 17 11.41 2.23 -7.09
CA PRO A 17 12.84 2.44 -7.29
C PRO A 17 13.66 1.42 -6.49
N THR A 18 14.69 0.88 -7.12
CA THR A 18 15.70 0.01 -6.49
C THR A 18 17.10 0.58 -6.78
N PRO A 19 18.16 0.10 -6.10
CA PRO A 19 19.52 0.58 -6.35
C PRO A 19 20.02 0.44 -7.80
N GLU A 20 19.43 -0.45 -8.61
CA GLU A 20 19.80 -0.65 -10.03
C GLU A 20 18.75 -0.13 -11.01
N GLY A 21 17.73 0.57 -10.53
CA GLY A 21 16.64 1.10 -11.36
C GLY A 21 15.25 0.68 -10.87
N SER A 22 14.22 1.15 -11.56
CA SER A 22 12.84 0.86 -11.19
C SER A 22 12.44 -0.57 -11.57
N VAL A 23 11.67 -1.22 -10.70
CA VAL A 23 11.06 -2.53 -10.97
C VAL A 23 9.56 -2.48 -10.73
N THR A 24 8.82 -3.26 -11.50
CA THR A 24 7.38 -3.44 -11.28
C THR A 24 7.15 -4.34 -10.07
N LEU A 25 6.42 -3.82 -9.08
CA LEU A 25 5.92 -4.55 -7.91
C LEU A 25 4.43 -4.82 -8.09
N SER A 26 4.03 -6.08 -7.95
CA SER A 26 2.62 -6.47 -7.85
C SER A 26 2.12 -6.29 -6.42
N VAL A 27 1.15 -5.40 -6.24
CA VAL A 27 0.45 -5.17 -4.98
C VAL A 27 -0.77 -6.09 -4.96
N PRO A 28 -0.85 -7.04 -4.00
CA PRO A 28 -2.01 -7.92 -3.90
C PRO A 28 -3.26 -7.14 -3.48
N LYS A 29 -4.42 -7.72 -3.72
CA LYS A 29 -5.71 -7.12 -3.29
C LYS A 29 -5.82 -7.14 -1.77
N GLY A 30 -6.47 -6.12 -1.21
CA GLY A 30 -6.76 -6.02 0.23
C GLY A 30 -5.53 -5.83 1.12
N VAL A 31 -4.50 -5.14 0.63
CA VAL A 31 -3.32 -4.83 1.46
C VAL A 31 -3.64 -3.80 2.53
N ARG A 32 -2.90 -3.87 3.64
CA ARG A 32 -3.02 -2.92 4.75
C ARG A 32 -1.89 -1.90 4.72
N SER A 33 -2.16 -0.70 5.23
CA SER A 33 -1.10 0.28 5.48
C SER A 33 -0.09 -0.29 6.47
N GLY A 34 1.20 -0.09 6.20
CA GLY A 34 2.31 -0.67 6.97
C GLY A 34 2.70 -2.09 6.56
N GLN A 35 1.92 -2.77 5.72
CA GLN A 35 2.28 -4.10 5.20
C GLN A 35 3.59 -4.01 4.39
N SER A 36 4.47 -4.98 4.62
CA SER A 36 5.79 -5.02 3.97
C SER A 36 5.82 -6.11 2.89
N LEU A 37 6.22 -5.74 1.68
CA LEU A 37 6.44 -6.64 0.56
C LEU A 37 7.94 -6.81 0.31
N ARG A 38 8.36 -8.03 0.02
CA ARG A 38 9.77 -8.38 -0.16
C ARG A 38 10.09 -8.59 -1.63
N LEU A 39 10.99 -7.77 -2.16
CA LEU A 39 11.57 -7.91 -3.49
C LEU A 39 12.91 -8.64 -3.37
N ARG A 40 12.91 -9.93 -3.70
CA ARG A 40 14.08 -10.80 -3.55
C ARG A 40 15.21 -10.39 -4.49
N GLY A 41 16.42 -10.23 -3.95
CA GLY A 41 17.62 -9.88 -4.74
C GLY A 41 17.57 -8.51 -5.42
N LYS A 42 16.68 -7.61 -4.98
CA LYS A 42 16.56 -6.23 -5.48
C LYS A 42 17.10 -5.18 -4.51
N GLY A 43 17.79 -5.61 -3.46
CA GLY A 43 18.47 -4.73 -2.52
C GLY A 43 19.91 -4.38 -2.96
N TRP A 44 20.75 -4.08 -1.98
CA TRP A 44 22.14 -3.67 -2.20
C TRP A 44 23.01 -4.83 -2.64
N THR A 45 24.03 -4.52 -3.45
CA THR A 45 25.10 -5.46 -3.80
C THR A 45 25.95 -5.76 -2.57
N GLN A 46 26.34 -7.02 -2.40
CA GLN A 46 27.17 -7.43 -1.27
C GLN A 46 28.65 -7.52 -1.70
N PRO A 47 29.61 -7.23 -0.79
CA PRO A 47 31.05 -7.31 -1.12
C PRO A 47 31.53 -8.68 -1.61
N LYS A 48 30.89 -9.77 -1.18
CA LYS A 48 31.23 -11.15 -1.55
C LYS A 48 30.42 -11.70 -2.73
N GLY A 49 29.73 -10.82 -3.47
CA GLY A 49 28.80 -11.19 -4.53
C GLY A 49 27.38 -11.46 -4.02
N GLY A 50 26.42 -11.47 -4.95
CA GLY A 50 25.00 -11.56 -4.62
C GLY A 50 24.36 -10.23 -4.19
N ARG A 51 23.06 -10.26 -3.89
CA ARG A 51 22.27 -9.07 -3.52
C ARG A 51 21.42 -9.34 -2.30
N THR A 52 21.21 -8.31 -1.48
CA THR A 52 20.22 -8.35 -0.40
C THR A 52 18.81 -8.26 -0.99
N ASP A 53 17.82 -8.47 -0.13
CA ASP A 53 16.42 -8.20 -0.46
C ASP A 53 16.09 -6.71 -0.22
N LEU A 54 15.11 -6.21 -0.96
CA LEU A 54 14.50 -4.90 -0.72
C LEU A 54 13.15 -5.10 -0.04
N ILE A 55 12.96 -4.44 1.11
CA ILE A 55 11.70 -4.44 1.84
C ILE A 55 10.94 -3.16 1.53
N VAL A 56 9.76 -3.32 0.93
CA VAL A 56 8.88 -2.24 0.53
C VAL A 56 7.74 -2.15 1.54
N LYS A 57 7.76 -1.15 2.42
CA LYS A 57 6.64 -0.84 3.30
C LYS A 57 5.61 -0.01 2.56
N LEU A 58 4.39 -0.52 2.43
CA LEU A 58 3.28 0.18 1.81
C LEU A 58 2.68 1.20 2.77
N GLN A 59 2.27 2.34 2.24
CA GLN A 59 1.57 3.38 2.98
C GLN A 59 0.38 3.82 2.14
N ILE A 60 -0.83 3.62 2.65
CA ILE A 60 -2.04 4.11 1.98
C ILE A 60 -2.12 5.61 2.23
N VAL A 61 -2.25 6.39 1.16
CA VAL A 61 -2.36 7.85 1.21
C VAL A 61 -3.65 8.28 0.51
N SER A 62 -4.34 9.27 1.09
CA SER A 62 -5.53 9.88 0.48
C SER A 62 -5.15 11.06 -0.40
N PRO A 63 -5.88 11.32 -1.50
CA PRO A 63 -5.73 12.56 -2.25
C PRO A 63 -6.17 13.76 -1.39
N LYS A 64 -5.60 14.94 -1.66
CA LYS A 64 -5.96 16.18 -0.95
C LYS A 64 -7.24 16.82 -1.48
N GLU A 65 -7.45 16.68 -2.79
CA GLU A 65 -8.59 17.22 -3.52
C GLU A 65 -9.24 16.07 -4.28
N LEU A 66 -10.57 16.04 -4.29
CA LEU A 66 -11.37 15.03 -4.97
C LEU A 66 -12.16 15.71 -6.08
N SER A 67 -12.23 15.06 -7.24
CA SER A 67 -13.23 15.40 -8.25
C SER A 67 -14.63 15.04 -7.76
N GLU A 68 -15.67 15.65 -8.36
CA GLU A 68 -17.07 15.34 -8.03
C GLU A 68 -17.38 13.84 -8.17
N ILE A 69 -16.80 13.19 -9.18
CA ILE A 69 -16.96 11.75 -9.43
C ILE A 69 -16.30 10.91 -8.32
N GLU A 70 -15.08 11.27 -7.91
CA GLU A 70 -14.39 10.54 -6.83
C GLU A 70 -15.14 10.69 -5.50
N GLN A 71 -15.64 11.90 -5.21
CA GLN A 71 -16.42 12.16 -4.02
C GLN A 71 -17.68 11.27 -3.97
N ASP A 72 -18.48 11.25 -5.04
CA ASP A 72 -19.67 10.39 -5.15
C ASP A 72 -19.32 8.90 -4.96
N CYS A 73 -18.20 8.44 -5.53
CA CYS A 73 -17.74 7.06 -5.33
C CYS A 73 -17.40 6.76 -3.86
N TYR A 74 -16.71 7.67 -3.17
CA TYR A 74 -16.38 7.49 -1.76
C TYR A 74 -17.61 7.55 -0.85
N GLU A 75 -18.59 8.42 -1.14
CA GLU A 75 -19.86 8.48 -0.41
C GLU A 75 -20.65 7.16 -0.56
N LYS A 76 -20.67 6.58 -1.77
CA LYS A 76 -21.27 5.25 -2.00
C LYS A 76 -20.55 4.16 -1.22
N ILE A 77 -19.21 4.17 -1.18
CA ILE A 77 -18.45 3.22 -0.36
C ILE A 77 -18.79 3.40 1.13
N GLN A 78 -18.84 4.65 1.62
CA GLN A 78 -19.18 4.96 3.01
C GLN A 78 -20.56 4.43 3.39
N ALA A 79 -21.58 4.65 2.55
CA ALA A 79 -22.96 4.22 2.81
C ALA A 79 -23.14 2.69 2.81
N ASN A 80 -22.30 1.95 2.08
CA ASN A 80 -22.43 0.50 1.90
C ASN A 80 -21.37 -0.33 2.63
N SER A 81 -20.40 0.30 3.30
CA SER A 81 -19.32 -0.40 4.00
C SER A 81 -19.78 -0.94 5.35
N SER A 82 -19.63 -2.24 5.57
CA SER A 82 -19.79 -2.89 6.89
C SER A 82 -18.50 -2.96 7.71
N PHE A 83 -17.37 -2.51 7.14
CA PHE A 83 -16.06 -2.61 7.77
C PHE A 83 -15.80 -1.43 8.73
N ASN A 84 -15.57 -1.73 10.01
CA ASN A 84 -15.17 -0.75 11.04
C ASN A 84 -13.70 -0.96 11.44
N PRO A 85 -12.77 -0.08 11.02
CA PRO A 85 -11.35 -0.22 11.36
C PRO A 85 -11.02 0.09 12.83
N ARG A 86 -11.99 0.60 13.60
CA ARG A 86 -11.81 1.02 15.00
C ARG A 86 -12.45 0.07 16.01
N THR A 87 -12.99 -1.07 15.59
CA THR A 87 -13.59 -2.07 16.50
C THR A 87 -12.67 -2.47 17.66
N ALA A 88 -11.36 -2.57 17.41
CA ALA A 88 -10.38 -2.89 18.45
C ALA A 88 -10.21 -1.79 19.53
N LEU A 89 -10.70 -0.56 19.28
CA LEU A 89 -10.58 0.57 20.21
C LEU A 89 -11.80 0.73 21.13
N GLU A 90 -12.95 0.17 20.78
CA GLU A 90 -14.25 0.42 21.44
C GLU A 90 -14.30 -0.09 22.89
N GLY A 91 -13.35 -0.92 23.33
CA GLY A 91 -13.27 -1.47 24.69
C GLY A 91 -12.06 -1.02 25.51
N LEU A 92 -11.22 -0.12 24.99
CA LEU A 92 -10.04 0.36 25.72
C LEU A 92 -10.45 1.41 26.77
N ARG A 93 -10.18 1.11 28.05
CA ARG A 93 -10.23 2.10 29.14
C ARG A 93 -8.81 2.60 29.38
N LEU A 94 -8.64 3.93 29.32
CA LEU A 94 -7.37 4.63 29.58
C LEU A 94 -7.24 5.02 31.05
#